data_AF-A0A957X787-F1
#
_entry.id   AF-A0A957X787-F1
#
_cell.length_a   1.000
_cell.length_b   1.000
_cell.length_c   1.000
_cell.angle_alpha   90.00
_cell.angle_beta   90.00
_cell.angle_gamma   90.00
#
_symmetry.space_group_name_H-M   'P 1'
#
loop_
_entity.id
_entity.type
_entity.pdbx_description
1 polymer ?
#
loop_
_entity_poly.entity_id
_entity_poly.type
_entity_poly.pdbx_seq_one_letter_code
_entity_poly.pdbx_strand_id
1 'polypeptide(L)'
;MIRDYQDVQLEDEVGPLPHYPMIPPLHPPTKETPEPASPSPMVYLSAQQRWQYKVMTFSASEAADLTEADLDELGDDGWELASLLPTSNAVRFYFKRLER
;
A
#
# COMPACT_ATOMS: atom_id res chain seq x y z
N MET A 1 -48.42 39.97 -3.27
CA MET A 1 -49.26 40.81 -2.40
C MET A 1 -48.64 40.78 -1.01
N ILE A 2 -48.44 41.95 -0.42
CA ILE A 2 -47.65 42.23 0.80
C ILE A 2 -48.42 41.81 2.06
N ARG A 3 -47.69 41.39 3.11
CA ARG A 3 -47.82 41.79 4.54
C ARG A 3 -47.00 40.84 5.42
N ASP A 4 -45.86 41.32 5.91
CA ASP A 4 -45.71 41.97 7.23
C ASP A 4 -45.81 40.94 8.36
N TYR A 5 -44.63 40.55 8.85
CA TYR A 5 -44.45 39.87 10.13
C TYR A 5 -44.83 40.88 11.23
N GLN A 6 -45.95 40.63 11.91
CA GLN A 6 -46.20 41.24 13.21
C GLN A 6 -45.71 40.33 14.32
N ASP A 7 -44.87 40.94 15.14
CA ASP A 7 -44.40 40.56 16.46
C ASP A 7 -45.57 40.10 17.35
N VAL A 8 -45.47 38.89 17.89
CA VAL A 8 -46.31 38.46 19.01
C VAL A 8 -45.36 38.11 20.14
N GLN A 9 -45.18 39.05 21.07
CA GLN A 9 -44.58 38.80 22.37
C GLN A 9 -45.40 37.73 23.09
N LEU A 10 -44.81 36.55 23.29
CA LEU A 10 -45.35 35.51 24.16
C LEU A 10 -44.64 35.63 25.50
N GLU A 11 -45.43 36.08 26.47
CA GLU A 11 -45.03 36.32 27.85
C GLU A 11 -44.59 35.03 28.55
N ASP A 12 -43.65 35.25 29.46
CA ASP A 12 -42.84 34.31 30.22
C ASP A 12 -43.70 33.53 31.24
N GLU A 13 -44.20 32.34 30.87
CA GLU A 13 -44.74 31.36 31.83
C GLU A 13 -43.76 30.20 31.99
N VAL A 14 -42.72 30.41 32.80
CA VAL A 14 -41.80 29.35 33.23
C VAL A 14 -42.47 28.50 34.30
N GLY A 15 -43.17 27.45 33.87
CA GLY A 15 -43.56 26.33 34.73
C GLY A 15 -42.32 25.57 35.26
N PRO A 16 -42.40 24.88 36.41
CA PRO A 16 -41.25 24.22 37.01
C PRO A 16 -40.67 23.16 36.07
N LEU A 17 -39.34 23.18 35.89
CA LEU A 17 -38.64 22.28 34.98
C LEU A 17 -38.89 20.80 35.36
N PRO A 18 -39.15 19.92 34.39
CA PRO A 18 -39.28 18.50 34.68
C PRO A 18 -37.94 17.95 35.22
N HIS A 19 -38.02 17.17 36.30
CA HIS A 19 -36.87 16.46 36.85
C HIS A 19 -36.47 15.33 35.89
N TYR A 20 -35.39 15.54 35.14
CA TYR A 20 -34.77 14.49 34.35
C TYR A 20 -33.84 13.64 35.23
N PRO A 21 -33.80 12.30 35.07
CA PRO A 21 -32.78 11.49 35.72
C PRO A 21 -31.41 11.90 35.18
N MET A 22 -30.44 12.10 36.07
CA MET A 22 -29.07 12.40 35.65
C MET A 22 -28.48 11.20 34.93
N ILE A 23 -28.16 11.37 33.64
CA ILE A 23 -27.31 10.43 32.91
C ILE A 23 -25.87 10.69 33.38
N PRO A 24 -25.14 9.67 33.89
CA PRO A 24 -23.73 9.86 34.22
C PRO A 24 -22.96 10.30 32.96
N PRO A 25 -21.93 11.16 33.10
CA PRO A 25 -21.20 11.67 31.95
C PRO A 25 -20.62 10.50 31.14
N LEU A 26 -20.88 10.46 29.83
CA LEU A 26 -20.16 9.56 28.93
C LEU A 26 -18.70 10.00 28.92
N HIS A 27 -17.81 9.20 29.52
CA HIS A 27 -16.38 9.40 29.35
C HIS A 27 -16.05 9.09 27.88
N PRO A 28 -15.23 9.92 27.20
CA PRO A 28 -14.74 9.57 25.88
C PRO A 28 -13.96 8.26 25.94
N PRO A 29 -13.98 7.41 24.89
CA PRO A 29 -13.16 6.21 24.88
C PRO A 29 -11.70 6.63 25.10
N THR A 30 -11.09 6.09 26.16
CA THR A 30 -9.66 6.26 26.41
C THR A 30 -8.94 5.79 25.16
N LYS A 31 -8.26 6.70 24.46
CA LYS A 31 -7.31 6.31 23.41
C LYS A 31 -6.22 5.53 24.14
N GLU A 32 -6.26 4.20 24.03
CA GLU A 32 -5.14 3.37 24.44
C GLU A 32 -3.96 3.80 23.56
N THR A 33 -3.05 4.58 24.14
CA THR A 33 -1.75 4.84 23.51
C THR A 33 -1.10 3.48 23.33
N PRO A 34 -0.83 3.02 22.10
CA PRO A 34 -0.15 1.75 21.90
C PRO A 34 1.18 1.82 22.65
N GLU A 35 1.43 0.87 23.55
CA GLU A 35 2.77 0.77 24.15
C GLU A 35 3.79 0.64 23.01
N PRO A 36 4.94 1.33 23.11
CA PRO A 36 5.98 1.21 22.10
C PRO A 36 6.43 -0.25 22.03
N ALA A 37 6.11 -0.93 20.93
CA ALA A 37 6.57 -2.28 20.70
C ALA A 37 8.10 -2.32 20.82
N SER A 38 8.62 -3.28 21.58
CA SER A 38 10.07 -3.48 21.66
C SER A 38 10.60 -3.78 20.26
N PRO A 39 11.67 -3.11 19.79
CA PRO A 39 12.21 -3.36 18.46
C PRO A 39 12.68 -4.80 18.35
N SER A 40 12.22 -5.52 17.33
CA SER A 40 12.73 -6.86 17.04
C SER A 40 14.21 -6.77 16.65
N PRO A 41 15.08 -7.66 17.14
CA PRO A 41 16.50 -7.64 16.77
C PRO A 41 16.66 -7.93 15.28
N MET A 42 17.38 -7.06 14.57
CA MET A 42 17.75 -7.25 13.17
C MET A 42 19.11 -7.95 13.09
N VAL A 43 19.16 -9.11 12.44
CA VAL A 43 20.40 -9.86 12.21
C VAL A 43 20.86 -9.65 10.77
N TYR A 44 22.07 -9.13 10.60
CA TYR A 44 22.71 -9.00 9.30
C TYR A 44 23.55 -10.25 9.02
N LEU A 45 23.28 -10.94 7.91
CA LEU A 45 24.12 -12.03 7.43
C LEU A 45 25.38 -11.44 6.79
N SER A 46 26.55 -11.87 7.26
CA SER A 46 27.86 -11.39 6.77
C SER A 46 28.31 -12.05 5.46
N ALA A 47 27.59 -13.08 4.99
CA ALA A 47 27.91 -13.74 3.73
C ALA A 47 27.69 -12.75 2.57
N GLN A 48 28.76 -12.42 1.85
CA GLN A 48 28.68 -11.60 0.65
C GLN A 48 27.97 -12.42 -0.44
N GLN A 49 26.68 -12.16 -0.64
CA GLN A 49 25.94 -12.68 -1.78
C GLN A 49 26.51 -12.09 -3.06
N ARG A 50 27.12 -12.93 -3.88
CA ARG A 50 27.62 -12.54 -5.20
C ARG A 50 26.55 -12.86 -6.23
N TRP A 51 26.25 -11.90 -7.10
CA TRP A 51 25.27 -12.05 -8.16
C TRP A 51 25.98 -12.10 -9.51
N GLN A 52 25.58 -13.06 -10.33
CA GLN A 52 25.94 -13.11 -11.74
C GLN A 52 24.80 -12.49 -12.56
N TYR A 53 25.16 -11.79 -13.62
CA TYR A 53 24.21 -11.14 -14.53
C TYR A 53 24.43 -11.63 -15.96
N LYS A 54 23.34 -11.85 -16.68
CA LYS A 54 23.33 -12.22 -18.09
C LYS A 54 22.36 -11.30 -18.83
N VAL A 55 22.74 -10.86 -20.03
CA VAL A 55 21.87 -10.07 -20.91
C VAL A 55 21.71 -10.82 -22.22
N MET A 56 20.47 -11.04 -22.62
CA MET A 56 20.13 -11.58 -23.94
C MET A 56 19.42 -10.50 -24.73
N THR A 57 19.79 -10.34 -26.00
CA THR A 57 19.20 -9.34 -26.90
C THR A 57 18.60 -10.06 -28.08
N PHE A 58 17.32 -9.80 -28.32
CA PHE A 58 16.56 -10.33 -29.45
C PHE A 58 16.07 -9.16 -30.30
N SER A 59 15.91 -9.35 -31.60
CA SER A 59 15.15 -8.39 -32.41
C SER A 59 13.69 -8.32 -31.93
N ALA A 60 12.98 -7.25 -32.31
CA ALA A 60 11.58 -7.11 -31.93
C ALA A 60 10.68 -8.25 -32.45
N SER A 61 10.99 -8.81 -33.62
CA SER A 61 10.29 -9.98 -34.16
C SER A 61 10.61 -11.25 -33.39
N GLU A 62 11.89 -11.54 -33.16
CA GLU A 62 12.30 -12.74 -32.40
C GLU A 62 11.75 -12.72 -30.97
N ALA A 63 11.73 -11.54 -30.33
CA ALA A 63 11.20 -11.40 -28.98
C ALA A 63 9.68 -11.64 -28.89
N ALA A 64 8.94 -11.39 -29.98
CA ALA A 64 7.50 -11.64 -30.04
C ALA A 64 7.18 -13.14 -30.19
N ASP A 65 8.12 -13.91 -30.74
CA ASP A 65 7.99 -15.36 -30.93
C ASP A 65 8.53 -16.16 -29.73
N LEU A 66 9.13 -15.51 -28.73
CA LEU A 66 9.60 -16.18 -27.50
C LEU A 66 8.42 -16.75 -26.73
N THR A 67 8.56 -18.00 -26.34
CA THR A 67 7.62 -18.71 -25.49
C THR A 67 8.09 -18.76 -24.04
N GLU A 68 7.18 -19.10 -23.13
CA GLU A 68 7.54 -19.37 -21.72
C GLU A 68 8.59 -20.49 -21.62
N ALA A 69 8.48 -21.53 -22.47
CA ALA A 69 9.42 -22.64 -22.50
C ALA A 69 10.87 -22.20 -22.82
N ASP A 70 11.04 -21.19 -23.68
CA ASP A 70 12.37 -20.64 -24.01
C ASP A 70 13.01 -19.92 -22.81
N LEU A 71 12.19 -19.37 -21.91
CA LEU A 71 12.64 -18.73 -20.67
C LEU A 71 12.81 -19.73 -19.52
N ASP A 72 12.03 -20.81 -19.53
CA ASP A 72 12.09 -21.87 -18.52
C ASP A 72 13.42 -22.61 -18.54
N GLU A 73 14.03 -22.83 -19.72
CA GLU A 73 15.37 -23.43 -19.82
C GLU A 73 16.42 -22.62 -19.03
N LEU A 74 16.29 -21.28 -19.00
CA LEU A 74 17.15 -20.42 -18.18
C LEU A 74 16.80 -20.51 -16.70
N GLY A 75 15.51 -20.66 -16.38
CA GLY A 75 15.02 -20.90 -15.02
C GLY A 75 15.60 -22.16 -14.40
N ASP A 76 15.65 -23.26 -15.17
CA ASP A 76 16.24 -24.54 -14.76
C ASP A 76 17.75 -24.42 -14.43
N ASP A 77 18.46 -23.53 -15.13
CA ASP A 77 19.87 -23.16 -14.87
C ASP A 77 20.05 -22.20 -13.67
N GLY A 78 18.95 -21.84 -13.00
CA GLY A 78 18.90 -20.92 -11.86
C GLY A 78 18.96 -19.44 -12.22
N TRP A 79 18.74 -19.08 -13.49
CA TRP A 79 18.62 -17.68 -13.90
C TRP A 79 17.20 -17.17 -13.66
N GLU A 80 17.09 -16.02 -12.99
CA GLU A 80 15.83 -15.32 -12.76
C GLU A 80 15.75 -14.11 -13.69
N LEU A 81 14.66 -13.97 -14.43
CA LEU A 81 14.39 -12.77 -15.23
C LEU A 81 14.15 -11.59 -14.28
N ALA A 82 15.05 -10.62 -14.31
CA ALA A 82 15.02 -9.44 -13.44
C ALA A 82 14.37 -8.23 -14.12
N SER A 83 14.53 -8.08 -15.44
CA SER A 83 13.97 -6.96 -16.20
C SER A 83 13.93 -7.24 -17.71
N LEU A 84 13.04 -6.54 -18.39
CA LEU A 84 12.93 -6.50 -19.85
C LEU A 84 12.90 -5.04 -20.31
N LEU A 85 13.80 -4.70 -21.24
CA LEU A 85 13.92 -3.34 -21.78
C LEU A 85 13.73 -3.36 -23.30
N PRO A 86 12.54 -2.95 -23.80
CA PRO A 86 12.34 -2.78 -25.22
C PRO A 86 13.10 -1.55 -25.72
N THR A 87 13.67 -1.66 -26.92
CA THR A 87 14.29 -0.58 -27.69
C THR A 87 13.64 -0.52 -29.07
N SER A 88 14.02 0.43 -29.92
CA SER A 88 13.36 0.64 -31.21
C SER A 88 13.31 -0.60 -32.10
N ASN A 89 14.36 -1.43 -32.12
CA ASN A 89 14.45 -2.62 -33.00
C ASN A 89 14.76 -3.93 -32.27
N ALA A 90 14.85 -3.89 -30.94
CA ALA A 90 15.30 -5.05 -30.16
C ALA A 90 14.71 -5.02 -28.75
N VAL A 91 14.69 -6.18 -28.10
CA VAL A 91 14.30 -6.34 -26.72
C VAL A 91 15.47 -6.95 -25.96
N ARG A 92 15.84 -6.34 -24.82
CA ARG A 92 16.87 -6.86 -23.93
C ARG A 92 16.23 -7.51 -22.72
N PHE A 93 16.62 -8.74 -22.44
CA PHE A 93 16.23 -9.50 -21.25
C PHE A 93 17.42 -9.53 -20.30
N TYR A 94 17.22 -9.09 -19.07
CA TYR A 94 18.22 -9.04 -18.01
C TYR A 94 17.93 -10.13 -17.00
N PHE A 95 18.88 -11.03 -16.80
CA PHE A 95 18.79 -12.13 -15.86
C PHE A 95 19.80 -11.96 -14.74
N LYS A 96 19.44 -12.44 -13.55
CA LYS A 96 20.33 -12.53 -12.39
C LYS A 96 20.36 -13.97 -11.88
N ARG A 97 21.49 -14.38 -11.29
CA ARG A 97 21.62 -15.65 -10.60
C ARG A 97 22.51 -15.46 -9.37
N LEU A 98 22.13 -16.07 -8.25
CA LEU A 98 22.98 -16.09 -7.07
C LEU A 98 24.15 -17.04 -7.31
N GLU A 99 25.37 -16.54 -7.15
CA GLU A 99 26.57 -17.37 -7.12
C GLU A 99 26.60 -18.12 -5.78
N ARG A 100 26.54 -19.46 -5.85
CA ARG A 100 26.59 -20.33 -4.68
C ARG A 100 27.98 -20.42 -4.09
#